data_AF-A0AA89BPS5-F1
#
_entry.id   AF-A0AA89BPS5-F1
#
_cell.length_a   1.000
_cell.length_b   1.000
_cell.length_c   1.000
_cell.angle_alpha   90.00
_cell.angle_beta   90.00
_cell.angle_gamma   90.00
#
_symmetry.space_group_name_H-M   'P 1'
#
loop_
_entity.id
_entity.type
_entity.pdbx_description
1 polymer ?
#
loop_
_entity_poly.entity_id
_entity_poly.type
_entity_poly.pdbx_seq_one_letter_code
_entity_poly.pdbx_strand_id
1 'polypeptide(L)'
;MKRVTTFLLALLQVFYSVWTLPTTRTSSNSDCPILSSIKTQKNFNLTKFMEGVWHTRTYNSFVDIPGMDINSYEHYDLKSRLRNTSNGIIIENAGIHKAKHGTGKCLRRNGTVKYEKNDPAKITLVYNFPHLKHEFSYWIRETDYKNYAVVYSCSANVRNNEKCTVDKSHLWTITRTPKTEYPKNKIEEQAKKELCVHGSHNNVTFPETCPLDEKGVHKH
;
A
#
# COMPACT_ATOMS: atom_id res chain seq x y z
N MET A 1 67.33 28.64 54.50
CA MET A 1 67.42 27.21 54.81
C MET A 1 66.43 26.90 55.95
N LYS A 2 65.48 25.98 55.71
CA LYS A 2 64.47 25.40 56.63
C LYS A 2 63.32 26.26 57.18
N ARG A 3 62.08 25.81 56.90
CA ARG A 3 60.87 25.64 57.77
C ARG A 3 59.68 25.44 56.81
N VAL A 4 59.18 24.22 56.55
CA VAL A 4 58.36 23.32 57.38
C VAL A 4 57.19 24.03 58.09
N THR A 5 55.99 23.91 57.51
CA THR A 5 54.68 23.77 58.19
C THR A 5 53.61 23.49 57.12
N THR A 6 53.11 22.27 56.97
CA THR A 6 51.97 21.62 57.67
C THR A 6 50.59 22.15 57.27
N PHE A 7 49.93 21.34 56.42
CA PHE A 7 48.50 20.99 56.33
C PHE A 7 47.44 21.84 57.04
N LEU A 8 46.37 22.18 56.28
CA LEU A 8 45.00 21.90 56.74
C LEU A 8 44.01 21.77 55.57
N LEU A 9 43.18 20.73 55.67
CA LEU A 9 42.20 20.26 54.69
C LEU A 9 41.04 21.25 54.52
N ALA A 10 40.55 21.38 53.29
CA ALA A 10 39.17 21.75 53.02
C ALA A 10 38.55 20.72 52.05
N LEU A 11 37.57 19.99 52.57
CA LEU A 11 36.75 18.99 51.88
C LEU A 11 35.98 19.64 50.72
N LEU A 12 36.16 19.12 49.51
CA LEU A 12 35.25 19.33 48.38
C LEU A 12 34.63 17.97 48.02
N GLN A 13 33.40 17.76 48.48
CA GLN A 13 32.59 16.63 48.01
C GLN A 13 32.18 16.89 46.56
N VAL A 14 32.75 16.12 45.64
CA VAL A 14 32.30 16.08 44.25
C VAL A 14 31.07 15.19 44.19
N PHE A 15 29.88 15.80 44.14
CA PHE A 15 28.66 15.11 43.73
C PHE A 15 28.79 14.75 42.26
N TYR A 16 29.20 13.51 41.96
CA TYR A 16 29.01 12.94 40.63
C TYR A 16 27.52 12.67 40.44
N SER A 17 26.80 13.63 39.85
CA SER A 17 25.49 13.35 39.26
C SER A 17 25.73 12.41 38.07
N VAL A 18 25.48 11.12 38.25
CA VAL A 18 25.37 10.17 37.15
C VAL A 18 24.10 10.56 36.39
N TRP A 19 24.27 11.34 35.33
CA TRP A 19 23.21 11.55 34.34
C TRP A 19 22.99 10.21 33.66
N THR A 20 22.08 9.40 34.19
CA THR A 20 21.51 8.30 33.42
C THR A 20 20.75 8.95 32.27
N LEU A 21 21.36 8.98 31.09
CA LEU A 21 20.63 9.23 29.85
C LEU A 21 19.40 8.31 29.89
N PRO A 22 18.18 8.83 29.75
CA PRO A 22 17.03 7.96 29.60
C PRO A 22 17.30 7.16 28.32
N THR A 23 17.62 5.88 28.48
CA THR A 23 17.59 4.93 27.39
C THR A 23 16.12 4.87 26.99
N THR A 24 15.71 5.72 26.06
CA THR A 24 14.52 5.47 25.27
C THR A 24 14.82 4.16 24.57
N ARG A 25 14.35 3.08 25.18
CA ARG A 25 14.24 1.78 24.55
C ARG A 25 13.30 2.02 23.39
N THR A 26 13.85 2.32 22.21
CA THR A 26 13.12 2.15 20.96
C THR A 26 12.72 0.69 20.96
N SER A 27 11.49 0.43 21.40
CA SER A 27 10.81 -0.84 21.22
C SER A 27 10.86 -1.12 19.73
N SER A 28 11.83 -1.92 19.29
CA SER A 28 11.93 -2.44 17.94
C SER A 28 11.01 -3.65 17.76
N ASN A 29 9.84 -3.63 18.41
CA ASN A 29 8.68 -4.40 18.01
C ASN A 29 7.72 -3.40 17.38
N SER A 30 7.77 -3.24 16.06
CA SER A 30 6.71 -2.55 15.33
C SER A 30 5.45 -3.40 15.46
N ASP A 31 4.67 -3.14 16.50
CA ASP A 31 3.38 -3.78 16.65
C ASP A 31 2.49 -3.26 15.52
N CYS A 32 2.03 -4.16 14.65
CA CYS A 32 1.32 -3.80 13.43
C CYS A 32 0.06 -2.98 13.74
N PRO A 33 -0.24 -1.94 12.94
CA PRO A 33 -1.34 -1.05 13.26
C PRO A 33 -2.69 -1.79 13.21
N ILE A 34 -3.59 -1.44 14.12
CA ILE A 34 -5.01 -1.79 13.97
C ILE A 34 -5.57 -1.04 12.76
N LEU A 35 -6.52 -1.65 12.05
CA LEU A 35 -7.04 -1.10 10.80
C LEU A 35 -7.59 0.33 10.93
N SER A 36 -8.27 0.65 12.02
CA SER A 36 -8.80 1.99 12.28
C SER A 36 -7.71 3.06 12.39
N SER A 37 -6.51 2.70 12.85
CA SER A 37 -5.37 3.63 13.07
C SER A 37 -4.54 3.92 11.81
N ILE A 38 -4.76 3.16 10.73
CA ILE A 38 -4.02 3.27 9.47
C ILE A 38 -4.34 4.62 8.81
N LYS A 39 -3.32 5.50 8.72
CA LYS A 39 -3.43 6.89 8.23
C LYS A 39 -3.43 7.01 6.71
N THR A 40 -4.56 7.20 6.05
CA THR A 40 -4.63 7.37 4.59
C THR A 40 -4.14 8.76 4.13
N GLN A 41 -4.06 8.95 2.81
CA GLN A 41 -3.66 10.23 2.20
C GLN A 41 -4.47 11.39 2.78
N LYS A 42 -3.77 12.34 3.41
CA LYS A 42 -4.41 13.54 3.96
C LYS A 42 -5.03 14.37 2.84
N ASN A 43 -6.25 14.88 3.09
CA ASN A 43 -7.00 15.73 2.16
C ASN A 43 -7.13 15.09 0.76
N PHE A 44 -7.37 13.77 0.72
CA PHE A 44 -7.45 13.04 -0.52
C PHE A 44 -8.56 13.57 -1.44
N ASN A 45 -8.20 13.83 -2.69
CA ASN A 45 -9.13 14.28 -3.71
C ASN A 45 -9.43 13.14 -4.68
N LEU A 46 -10.60 12.50 -4.50
CA LEU A 46 -11.02 11.37 -5.31
C LEU A 46 -11.15 11.75 -6.80
N THR A 47 -11.68 12.93 -7.11
CA THR A 47 -11.82 13.39 -8.51
C THR A 47 -10.48 13.46 -9.22
N LYS A 48 -9.46 14.05 -8.59
CA LYS A 48 -8.10 14.11 -9.14
C LYS A 48 -7.48 12.72 -9.30
N PHE A 49 -7.71 11.83 -8.33
CA PHE A 49 -7.23 10.46 -8.40
C PHE A 49 -7.81 9.69 -9.60
N MET A 50 -9.07 9.97 -9.95
CA MET A 50 -9.78 9.38 -11.09
C MET A 50 -9.34 9.91 -12.46
N GLU A 51 -8.49 10.93 -12.53
CA GLU A 51 -8.02 11.52 -13.79
C GLU A 51 -7.05 10.59 -14.54
N GLY A 52 -7.60 9.66 -15.32
CA GLY A 52 -6.83 8.79 -16.21
C GLY A 52 -6.53 7.40 -15.64
N VAL A 53 -5.60 6.72 -16.29
CA VAL A 53 -5.24 5.32 -16.00
C VAL A 53 -4.09 5.27 -15.00
N TRP A 54 -4.11 4.25 -14.15
CA TRP A 54 -3.04 3.89 -13.26
C TRP A 54 -2.45 2.54 -13.67
N HIS A 55 -1.13 2.48 -13.83
CA HIS A 55 -0.36 1.29 -14.15
C HIS A 55 0.33 0.78 -12.88
N THR A 56 0.05 -0.45 -12.46
CA THR A 56 0.79 -1.07 -11.37
C THR A 56 2.26 -1.19 -11.77
N ARG A 57 3.14 -0.66 -10.92
CA ARG A 57 4.58 -0.72 -11.10
C ARG A 57 5.22 -1.79 -10.23
N THR A 58 4.77 -1.88 -8.99
CA THR A 58 5.26 -2.85 -8.00
C THR A 58 4.13 -3.38 -7.15
N TYR A 59 4.30 -4.59 -6.61
CA TYR A 59 3.34 -5.19 -5.68
C TYR A 59 3.99 -6.31 -4.88
N ASN A 60 3.61 -6.53 -3.61
CA ASN A 60 3.94 -7.79 -2.93
C ASN A 60 2.96 -8.89 -3.35
N SER A 61 1.66 -8.58 -3.33
CA SER A 61 0.56 -9.45 -3.72
C SER A 61 -0.69 -8.59 -3.91
N PHE A 62 -1.71 -9.17 -4.53
CA PHE A 62 -3.04 -8.57 -4.64
C PHE A 62 -4.05 -9.36 -3.83
N VAL A 63 -5.22 -8.76 -3.60
CA VAL A 63 -6.37 -9.57 -3.23
C VAL A 63 -6.83 -10.36 -4.45
N ASP A 64 -7.12 -11.65 -4.26
CA ASP A 64 -7.59 -12.51 -5.33
C ASP A 64 -8.98 -12.08 -5.78
N ILE A 65 -9.05 -11.51 -6.99
CA ILE A 65 -10.29 -11.20 -7.68
C ILE A 65 -10.59 -12.38 -8.60
N PRO A 66 -11.68 -13.12 -8.39
CA PRO A 66 -12.01 -14.28 -9.21
C PRO A 66 -12.05 -13.93 -10.71
N GLY A 67 -11.36 -14.74 -11.51
CA GLY A 67 -11.22 -14.56 -12.96
C GLY A 67 -10.13 -13.56 -13.37
N MET A 68 -9.36 -13.01 -12.41
CA MET A 68 -8.06 -12.44 -12.70
C MET A 68 -6.95 -13.36 -12.19
N ASP A 69 -6.93 -13.80 -10.92
CA ASP A 69 -5.88 -14.70 -10.42
C ASP A 69 -4.46 -14.09 -10.55
N ILE A 70 -4.28 -12.84 -10.09
CA ILE A 70 -3.02 -12.07 -10.23
C ILE A 70 -1.85 -12.67 -9.43
N ASN A 71 -2.10 -13.47 -8.40
CA ASN A 71 -0.99 -14.04 -7.62
C ASN A 71 -0.46 -15.36 -8.20
N SER A 72 -1.13 -15.94 -9.20
CA SER A 72 -0.89 -17.33 -9.65
C SER A 72 -0.10 -17.46 -10.97
N TYR A 73 0.18 -16.35 -11.66
CA TYR A 73 0.77 -16.32 -13.00
C TYR A 73 1.86 -15.25 -13.11
N GLU A 74 2.56 -15.20 -14.26
CA GLU A 74 3.33 -14.01 -14.62
C GLU A 74 2.38 -12.95 -15.18
N HIS A 75 2.50 -11.72 -14.68
CA HIS A 75 1.63 -10.61 -15.07
C HIS A 75 2.37 -9.47 -15.73
N TYR A 76 1.76 -9.00 -16.80
CA TYR A 76 2.20 -7.83 -17.53
C TYR A 76 1.08 -6.81 -17.59
N ASP A 77 1.48 -5.54 -17.67
CA ASP A 77 0.59 -4.43 -18.01
C ASP A 77 -0.68 -4.34 -17.15
N LEU A 78 -0.54 -4.61 -15.85
CA LEU A 78 -1.60 -4.48 -14.87
C LEU A 78 -2.02 -3.01 -14.75
N LYS A 79 -3.30 -2.73 -15.05
CA LYS A 79 -3.88 -1.39 -15.05
C LYS A 79 -5.18 -1.34 -14.28
N SER A 80 -5.45 -0.15 -13.76
CA SER A 80 -6.74 0.18 -13.17
C SER A 80 -7.15 1.60 -13.50
N ARG A 81 -8.46 1.85 -13.57
CA ARG A 81 -9.04 3.19 -13.70
C ARG A 81 -10.35 3.26 -12.92
N LEU A 82 -10.48 4.27 -12.07
CA LEU A 82 -11.76 4.61 -11.46
C LEU A 82 -12.48 5.60 -12.39
N ARG A 83 -13.76 5.35 -12.67
CA ARG A 83 -14.54 6.19 -13.59
C ARG A 83 -15.93 6.47 -13.03
N ASN A 84 -16.38 7.71 -13.18
CA ASN A 84 -17.73 8.09 -12.79
C ASN A 84 -18.73 7.65 -13.88
N THR A 85 -19.89 7.17 -13.46
CA THR A 85 -21.00 6.74 -14.32
C THR A 85 -22.31 7.30 -13.79
N SER A 86 -23.40 7.14 -14.53
CA SER A 86 -24.74 7.53 -14.05
C SER A 86 -25.15 6.81 -12.76
N ASN A 87 -24.58 5.63 -12.50
CA ASN A 87 -24.96 4.75 -11.39
C ASN A 87 -23.92 4.73 -10.27
N GLY A 88 -22.99 5.70 -10.27
CA GLY A 88 -21.89 5.80 -9.30
C GLY A 88 -20.53 5.52 -9.91
N ILE A 89 -19.54 5.29 -9.04
CA ILE A 89 -18.14 5.09 -9.46
C ILE A 89 -17.90 3.60 -9.69
N ILE A 90 -17.24 3.27 -10.80
CA ILE A 90 -16.76 1.93 -11.11
C ILE A 90 -15.23 1.88 -11.08
N ILE A 91 -14.70 0.68 -10.84
CA ILE A 91 -13.29 0.33 -11.06
C ILE A 91 -13.22 -0.55 -12.30
N GLU A 92 -12.35 -0.21 -13.25
CA GLU A 92 -12.01 -1.02 -14.41
C GLU A 92 -10.58 -1.54 -14.22
N ASN A 93 -10.37 -2.86 -14.33
CA ASN A 93 -9.04 -3.46 -14.26
C ASN A 93 -8.76 -4.28 -15.52
N ALA A 94 -7.50 -4.27 -15.93
CA ALA A 94 -7.00 -5.06 -17.05
C ALA A 94 -5.59 -5.56 -16.75
N GLY A 95 -5.23 -6.72 -17.29
CA GLY A 95 -3.90 -7.30 -17.13
C GLY A 95 -3.69 -8.47 -18.07
N ILE A 96 -2.42 -8.77 -18.39
CA ILE A 96 -2.06 -9.96 -19.17
C ILE A 96 -1.65 -11.07 -18.21
N HIS A 97 -2.26 -12.24 -18.37
CA HIS A 97 -2.02 -13.43 -17.57
C HIS A 97 -1.32 -14.45 -18.44
N LYS A 98 -0.06 -14.73 -18.13
CA LYS A 98 0.73 -15.71 -18.88
C LYS A 98 0.92 -16.96 -18.04
N ALA A 99 0.32 -18.06 -18.51
CA ALA A 99 0.67 -19.38 -18.01
C ALA A 99 2.14 -19.70 -18.33
N LYS A 100 2.81 -20.45 -17.46
CA LYS A 100 4.25 -20.78 -17.55
C LYS A 100 4.73 -21.27 -18.93
N HIS A 101 3.84 -21.85 -19.73
CA HIS A 101 4.12 -22.33 -21.10
C HIS A 101 3.09 -21.87 -22.14
N GLY A 102 2.31 -20.81 -21.84
CA GLY A 102 1.22 -20.34 -22.69
C GLY A 102 1.44 -18.96 -23.29
N THR A 103 0.58 -18.59 -24.24
CA THR A 103 0.42 -17.21 -24.70
C THR A 103 -0.28 -16.38 -23.62
N GLY A 104 0.16 -15.14 -23.41
CA GLY A 104 -0.50 -14.22 -22.48
C GLY A 104 -1.94 -13.96 -22.89
N LYS A 105 -2.88 -14.00 -21.93
CA LYS A 105 -4.29 -13.65 -22.15
C LYS A 105 -4.60 -12.33 -21.45
N CYS A 106 -5.17 -11.39 -22.18
CA CYS A 106 -5.66 -10.13 -21.60
C CYS A 106 -6.99 -10.39 -20.87
N LEU A 107 -6.94 -10.33 -19.53
CA LEU A 107 -8.10 -10.46 -18.65
C LEU A 107 -8.54 -9.09 -18.17
N ARG A 108 -9.86 -8.96 -17.98
CA ARG A 108 -10.51 -7.71 -17.57
C ARG A 108 -11.55 -7.99 -16.51
N ARG A 109 -11.64 -7.08 -15.53
CA ARG A 109 -12.65 -7.15 -14.49
C ARG A 109 -13.07 -5.77 -14.01
N ASN A 110 -14.39 -5.58 -13.94
CA ASN A 110 -14.99 -4.38 -13.41
C ASN A 110 -15.66 -4.64 -12.07
N GLY A 111 -15.69 -3.62 -11.22
CA GLY A 111 -16.39 -3.61 -9.95
C GLY A 111 -16.99 -2.24 -9.69
N THR A 112 -17.71 -2.10 -8.57
CA THR A 112 -18.20 -0.80 -8.09
C THR A 112 -17.33 -0.29 -6.95
N VAL A 113 -17.37 1.01 -6.73
CA VAL A 113 -16.55 1.71 -5.75
C VAL A 113 -17.46 2.33 -4.68
N LYS A 114 -17.18 2.01 -3.42
CA LYS A 114 -17.75 2.69 -2.25
C LYS A 114 -16.63 3.46 -1.54
N TYR A 115 -16.98 4.58 -0.92
CA TYR A 115 -16.05 5.37 -0.11
C TYR A 115 -16.84 6.20 0.91
N GLU A 116 -16.18 6.57 2.00
CA GLU A 116 -16.76 7.46 3.00
C GLU A 116 -16.43 8.92 2.67
N LYS A 117 -17.40 9.83 2.79
CA LYS A 117 -17.19 11.25 2.43
C LYS A 117 -16.17 11.95 3.33
N ASN A 118 -16.06 11.52 4.58
CA ASN A 118 -15.13 12.01 5.59
C ASN A 118 -13.71 11.42 5.46
N ASP A 119 -13.57 10.25 4.81
CA ASP A 119 -12.27 9.64 4.50
C ASP A 119 -12.31 9.02 3.09
N PRO A 120 -12.30 9.85 2.04
CA PRO A 120 -12.47 9.38 0.66
C PRO A 120 -11.30 8.53 0.16
N ALA A 121 -10.19 8.47 0.91
CA ALA A 121 -9.06 7.60 0.60
C ALA A 121 -9.27 6.16 1.07
N LYS A 122 -10.20 5.91 2.00
CA LYS A 122 -10.63 4.56 2.39
C LYS A 122 -11.69 4.05 1.42
N ILE A 123 -11.23 3.61 0.26
CA ILE A 123 -12.09 3.05 -0.77
C ILE A 123 -12.35 1.56 -0.48
N THR A 124 -13.57 1.14 -0.75
CA THR A 124 -13.97 -0.28 -0.80
C THR A 124 -14.38 -0.62 -2.23
N LEU A 125 -13.65 -1.54 -2.86
CA LEU A 125 -14.03 -2.13 -4.14
C LEU A 125 -15.01 -3.26 -3.92
N VAL A 126 -16.05 -3.33 -4.74
CA VAL A 126 -17.09 -4.34 -4.64
C VAL A 126 -17.19 -5.08 -5.98
N TYR A 127 -16.99 -6.39 -5.93
CA TYR A 127 -17.15 -7.28 -7.08
C TYR A 127 -18.32 -8.23 -6.82
N ASN A 128 -19.28 -8.21 -7.74
CA ASN A 128 -20.44 -9.08 -7.69
C ASN A 128 -20.21 -10.27 -8.64
N PHE A 129 -20.30 -11.48 -8.08
CA PHE A 129 -20.25 -12.76 -8.78
C PHE A 129 -21.60 -13.48 -8.57
N PRO A 130 -21.93 -14.48 -9.41
CA PRO A 130 -23.10 -15.32 -9.15
C PRO A 130 -23.07 -15.86 -7.72
N HIS A 131 -24.10 -15.52 -6.94
CA HIS A 131 -24.28 -15.93 -5.54
C HIS A 131 -23.21 -15.46 -4.53
N LEU A 132 -22.28 -14.59 -4.92
CA LEU A 132 -21.19 -14.18 -4.06
C LEU A 132 -20.80 -12.72 -4.30
N LYS A 133 -20.67 -11.98 -3.19
CA LYS A 133 -20.23 -10.59 -3.20
C LYS A 133 -18.93 -10.48 -2.43
N HIS A 134 -17.89 -9.97 -3.09
CA HIS A 134 -16.61 -9.68 -2.45
C HIS A 134 -16.43 -8.18 -2.29
N GLU A 135 -16.01 -7.77 -1.10
CA GLU A 135 -15.59 -6.40 -0.80
C GLU A 135 -14.11 -6.41 -0.42
N PHE A 136 -13.35 -5.49 -1.00
CA PHE A 136 -11.91 -5.37 -0.79
C PHE A 136 -11.55 -3.93 -0.45
N SER A 137 -10.66 -3.75 0.52
CA SER A 137 -10.11 -2.41 0.80
C SER A 137 -9.17 -1.99 -0.34
N TYR A 138 -9.20 -0.72 -0.71
CA TYR A 138 -8.31 -0.09 -1.69
C TYR A 138 -7.89 1.27 -1.15
N TRP A 139 -7.13 1.24 -0.06
CA TRP A 139 -6.84 2.44 0.70
C TRP A 139 -5.65 3.18 0.10
N ILE A 140 -5.86 4.45 -0.24
CA ILE A 140 -4.80 5.29 -0.78
C ILE A 140 -3.94 5.77 0.38
N ARG A 141 -2.73 5.22 0.49
CA ARG A 141 -1.75 5.58 1.53
C ARG A 141 -1.15 6.94 1.24
N GLU A 142 -0.68 7.12 0.02
CA GLU A 142 0.01 8.31 -0.43
C GLU A 142 -0.17 8.46 -1.95
N THR A 143 -0.35 9.69 -2.43
CA THR A 143 -0.34 9.98 -3.86
C THR A 143 -0.05 11.45 -4.10
N ASP A 144 0.68 11.73 -5.19
CA ASP A 144 0.83 13.07 -5.74
C ASP A 144 -0.16 13.34 -6.90
N TYR A 145 -1.07 12.40 -7.15
CA TYR A 145 -2.08 12.36 -8.22
C TYR A 145 -1.52 12.28 -9.65
N LYS A 146 -0.26 12.67 -9.87
CA LYS A 146 0.34 12.92 -11.18
C LYS A 146 1.33 11.85 -11.60
N ASN A 147 2.06 11.27 -10.66
CA ASN A 147 3.15 10.36 -10.95
C ASN A 147 2.91 9.00 -10.32
N TYR A 148 2.52 8.97 -9.04
CA TYR A 148 2.39 7.72 -8.31
C TYR A 148 1.24 7.72 -7.29
N ALA A 149 0.85 6.52 -6.88
CA ALA A 149 0.12 6.30 -5.64
C ALA A 149 0.52 4.97 -5.01
N VAL A 150 0.56 4.93 -3.69
CA VAL A 150 0.72 3.70 -2.91
C VAL A 150 -0.63 3.27 -2.39
N VAL A 151 -1.02 2.05 -2.74
CA VAL A 151 -2.31 1.47 -2.37
C VAL A 151 -2.08 0.32 -1.40
N TYR A 152 -2.87 0.33 -0.33
CA TYR A 152 -2.89 -0.74 0.66
C TYR A 152 -4.24 -1.44 0.66
N SER A 153 -4.22 -2.75 0.85
CA SER A 153 -5.41 -3.57 1.05
C SER A 153 -5.19 -4.59 2.15
N CYS A 154 -6.19 -4.76 2.99
CA CYS A 154 -6.35 -5.91 3.87
C CYS A 154 -7.49 -6.79 3.32
N SER A 155 -7.20 -8.06 3.01
CA SER A 155 -8.17 -9.00 2.43
C SER A 155 -9.03 -9.75 3.45
N ALA A 156 -8.77 -9.58 4.75
CA ALA A 156 -9.61 -10.15 5.79
C ALA A 156 -10.85 -9.27 6.03
N ASN A 157 -12.00 -9.91 6.31
CA ASN A 157 -13.20 -9.28 6.87
C ASN A 157 -12.96 -8.95 8.36
N VAL A 158 -11.91 -8.19 8.63
CA VAL A 158 -11.51 -7.80 9.98
C VAL A 158 -12.31 -6.58 10.40
N ARG A 159 -12.88 -6.63 11.61
CA ARG A 159 -13.57 -5.48 12.20
C ARG A 159 -12.57 -4.33 12.37
N ASN A 160 -13.05 -3.08 12.39
CA ASN A 160 -12.19 -1.88 12.46
C ASN A 160 -11.16 -1.86 13.62
N ASN A 161 -11.35 -2.68 14.65
CA ASN A 161 -10.47 -2.76 15.83
C ASN A 161 -9.46 -3.93 15.78
N GLU A 162 -9.42 -4.68 14.69
CA GLU A 162 -8.50 -5.80 14.49
C GLU A 162 -7.28 -5.36 13.67
N LYS A 163 -6.17 -6.09 13.83
CA LYS A 163 -4.97 -5.94 13.01
C LYS A 163 -5.15 -6.71 11.71
N CYS A 164 -4.62 -6.21 10.61
CA CYS A 164 -4.50 -7.03 9.41
C CYS A 164 -3.40 -8.07 9.64
N THR A 165 -3.67 -9.34 9.35
CA THR A 165 -2.63 -10.35 9.42
C THR A 165 -1.64 -10.17 8.27
N VAL A 166 -0.40 -10.60 8.50
CA VAL A 166 0.72 -10.43 7.56
C VAL A 166 0.40 -11.02 6.18
N ASP A 167 -0.25 -12.19 6.14
CA ASP A 167 -0.63 -12.92 4.92
C ASP A 167 -1.83 -12.30 4.18
N LYS A 168 -2.54 -11.37 4.84
CA LYS A 168 -3.71 -10.65 4.28
C LYS A 168 -3.41 -9.19 3.96
N SER A 169 -2.16 -8.75 4.18
CA SER A 169 -1.70 -7.39 3.95
C SER A 169 -1.07 -7.26 2.57
N HIS A 170 -1.67 -6.42 1.74
CA HIS A 170 -1.30 -6.20 0.35
C HIS A 170 -0.92 -4.74 0.14
N LEU A 171 0.15 -4.51 -0.60
CA LEU A 171 0.67 -3.21 -0.96
C LEU A 171 1.14 -3.23 -2.41
N TRP A 172 0.73 -2.24 -3.17
CA TRP A 172 1.23 -2.04 -4.51
C TRP A 172 1.34 -0.56 -4.82
N THR A 173 2.31 -0.23 -5.66
CA THR A 173 2.46 1.11 -6.20
C THR A 173 1.94 1.15 -7.61
N ILE A 174 1.14 2.16 -7.90
CA ILE A 174 0.65 2.47 -9.23
C ILE A 174 1.26 3.79 -9.73
N THR A 175 1.37 3.94 -11.04
CA THR A 175 1.98 5.09 -11.72
C THR A 175 1.14 5.56 -12.90
N ARG A 176 1.21 6.84 -13.27
CA ARG A 176 0.44 7.34 -14.42
C ARG A 176 0.99 6.85 -15.76
N THR A 177 2.30 6.63 -15.85
CA THR A 177 2.92 5.96 -17.00
C THR A 177 3.86 4.85 -16.54
N PRO A 178 3.97 3.73 -17.28
CA PRO A 178 4.80 2.57 -16.90
C PRO A 178 6.25 2.86 -16.51
N LYS A 179 6.82 3.94 -17.06
CA LYS A 179 8.21 4.36 -16.89
C LYS A 179 8.38 5.58 -15.96
N THR A 180 7.32 6.00 -15.27
CA THR A 180 7.38 7.14 -14.35
C THR A 180 8.40 6.88 -13.25
N GLU A 181 9.36 7.78 -13.08
CA GLU A 181 10.22 7.80 -11.91
C GLU A 181 9.46 8.38 -10.71
N TYR A 182 9.66 7.77 -9.55
CA TYR A 182 9.13 8.21 -8.26
C TYR A 182 10.11 7.76 -7.17
N PRO A 183 10.07 8.35 -5.96
CA PRO A 183 10.98 7.98 -4.87
C PRO A 183 10.60 6.62 -4.24
N LYS A 184 10.59 5.59 -5.10
CA LYS A 184 10.13 4.21 -4.88
C LYS A 184 10.64 3.64 -3.58
N ASN A 185 11.96 3.56 -3.45
CA ASN A 185 12.59 2.86 -2.32
C ASN A 185 12.29 3.54 -0.98
N LYS A 186 12.05 4.85 -0.97
CA LYS A 186 11.74 5.54 0.29
C LYS A 186 10.29 5.33 0.68
N ILE A 187 9.36 5.56 -0.25
CA ILE A 187 7.92 5.50 0.04
C ILE A 187 7.46 4.05 0.26
N GLU A 188 7.88 3.12 -0.60
CA GLU A 188 7.47 1.72 -0.48
C GLU A 188 8.03 1.08 0.78
N GLU A 189 9.32 1.25 1.09
CA GLU A 189 9.90 0.65 2.29
C GLU A 189 9.34 1.27 3.58
N GLN A 190 9.05 2.57 3.57
CA GLN A 190 8.36 3.20 4.69
C GLN A 190 6.95 2.63 4.86
N ALA A 191 6.15 2.56 3.79
CA ALA A 191 4.79 2.01 3.84
C ALA A 191 4.79 0.54 4.27
N LYS A 192 5.71 -0.28 3.75
CA LYS A 192 5.85 -1.70 4.14
C LYS A 192 6.12 -1.84 5.64
N LYS A 193 7.04 -1.04 6.17
CA LYS A 193 7.39 -1.05 7.60
C LYS A 193 6.22 -0.59 8.47
N GLU A 194 5.55 0.50 8.11
CA GLU A 194 4.42 1.06 8.87
C GLU A 194 3.20 0.14 8.88
N LEU A 195 2.98 -0.62 7.81
CA LEU A 195 1.78 -1.45 7.61
C LEU A 195 2.03 -2.93 7.87
N CYS A 196 3.23 -3.32 8.27
CA CYS A 196 3.65 -4.71 8.40
C CYS A 196 3.38 -5.54 7.13
N VAL A 197 3.72 -4.98 5.98
CA VAL A 197 3.63 -5.73 4.71
C VAL A 197 4.94 -6.47 4.51
N HIS A 198 4.86 -7.80 4.57
CA HIS A 198 6.00 -8.68 4.36
C HIS A 198 6.07 -9.17 2.91
N GLY A 199 7.24 -9.70 2.55
CA GLY A 199 7.52 -10.25 1.21
C GLY A 199 8.23 -9.26 0.28
N SER A 200 8.84 -9.82 -0.76
CA SER A 200 9.45 -9.05 -1.84
C SER A 200 8.37 -8.38 -2.69
N HIS A 201 8.65 -7.18 -3.19
CA HIS A 201 7.83 -6.57 -4.22
C HIS A 201 8.30 -6.99 -5.60
N ASN A 202 7.39 -7.54 -6.38
CA ASN A 202 7.60 -7.84 -7.79
C ASN A 202 7.50 -6.54 -8.60
N ASN A 203 8.21 -6.46 -9.72
CA ASN A 203 8.03 -5.40 -10.71
C ASN A 203 7.11 -5.90 -11.82
N VAL A 204 6.14 -5.09 -12.20
CA VAL A 204 5.33 -5.36 -13.40
C VAL A 204 6.14 -4.97 -14.63
N THR A 205 6.12 -5.81 -15.66
CA THR A 205 6.71 -5.49 -16.96
C THR A 205 5.63 -5.12 -17.98
N PHE A 206 6.03 -4.42 -19.03
CA PHE A 206 5.13 -3.85 -20.04
C PHE A 206 5.54 -4.21 -21.48
N PRO A 207 5.80 -5.50 -21.80
CA PRO A 207 6.16 -5.91 -23.17
C PRO A 207 4.99 -5.83 -24.16
N GLU A 208 3.76 -5.95 -23.66
CA GLU A 208 2.52 -6.01 -24.44
C GLU A 208 1.46 -5.15 -23.75
N THR A 209 0.41 -4.77 -24.48
CA THR A 209 -0.65 -3.92 -23.94
C THR A 209 -2.00 -4.63 -23.83
N CYS A 210 -2.62 -4.59 -22.67
CA CYS A 210 -4.01 -4.97 -22.40
C CYS A 210 -4.85 -3.68 -22.19
N PRO A 211 -5.67 -3.26 -23.17
CA PRO A 211 -6.44 -2.03 -23.06
C PRO A 211 -7.64 -2.19 -22.12
N LEU A 212 -8.05 -1.11 -21.45
CA LEU A 212 -9.15 -1.12 -20.49
C LEU A 212 -10.54 -1.13 -21.16
N ASP A 213 -10.65 -0.64 -22.39
CA ASP A 213 -11.88 -0.11 -23.00
C ASP A 213 -12.32 -0.81 -24.31
N GLU A 214 -11.74 -1.96 -24.64
CA GLU A 214 -12.34 -2.78 -25.71
C GLU A 214 -13.69 -3.31 -25.23
N LYS A 215 -14.75 -2.94 -25.98
CA LYS A 215 -16.12 -3.41 -25.79
C LYS A 215 -16.13 -4.93 -25.71
N GLY A 216 -16.28 -5.44 -24.48
CA GLY A 216 -16.80 -6.75 -24.10
C GLY A 216 -16.37 -7.95 -24.92
N VAL A 217 -15.54 -8.81 -24.33
CA VAL A 217 -15.77 -10.26 -24.45
C VAL A 217 -15.54 -10.90 -23.08
N HIS A 218 -16.61 -11.00 -22.31
CA HIS A 218 -16.86 -12.22 -21.52
C HIS A 218 -18.16 -12.80 -22.04
N LYS A 219 -18.05 -13.59 -23.12
CA LYS A 219 -18.84 -14.81 -23.22
C LYS A 219 -17.95 -15.89 -22.61
N HIS A 220 -18.33 -16.37 -21.43
CA HIS A 220 -18.43 -17.78 -21.06
C HIS A 220 -19.13 -17.85 -19.71
#